data_AF-V5IHG1-F1
#
_entry.id   AF-V5IHG1-F1
#
_cell.length_a   1.000
_cell.length_b   1.000
_cell.length_c   1.000
_cell.angle_alpha   90.00
_cell.angle_beta   90.00
_cell.angle_gamma   90.00
#
_symmetry.space_group_name_H-M   'P 1'
#
loop_
_entity.id
_entity.type
_entity.pdbx_description
1 polymer ?
#
loop_
_entity_poly.entity_id
_entity_poly.type
_entity_poly.pdbx_seq_one_letter_code
_entity_poly.pdbx_strand_id
1 'polypeptide(L)'
;MSYRELRNFTEMTRALGYPRLVSLENFRNPNFPLVAEILRWLLKRYDPDIEMPTEIDTEQDRVIFIKAVAHTMATKAHLKLNTRKLYMADGYAVKELFKVTSLLYDAMKTKSFDHESAEGNVST
;
A
#
# COMPACT_ATOMS: atom_id res chain seq x y z
N MET A 1 4.40 -7.73 -13.85
CA MET A 1 5.05 -6.54 -13.25
C MET A 1 6.52 -6.59 -13.63
N SER A 2 7.23 -5.47 -13.74
CA SER A 2 8.68 -5.52 -13.92
C SER A 2 9.39 -5.84 -12.60
N TYR A 3 10.56 -6.48 -12.67
CA TYR A 3 11.40 -6.76 -11.49
C TYR A 3 11.73 -5.47 -10.71
N ARG A 4 11.94 -4.37 -11.42
CA ARG A 4 12.23 -3.06 -10.83
C ARG A 4 11.08 -2.55 -9.96
N GLU A 5 9.85 -2.59 -10.44
CA GLU A 5 8.70 -2.11 -9.67
C GLU A 5 8.49 -2.95 -8.39
N LEU A 6 8.72 -4.26 -8.47
CA LEU A 6 8.60 -5.15 -7.30
C LEU A 6 9.69 -4.90 -6.27
N ARG A 7 10.93 -4.73 -6.71
CA ARG A 7 12.03 -4.32 -5.81
C ARG A 7 11.72 -2.99 -5.13
N ASN A 8 11.32 -1.98 -5.90
CA ASN A 8 10.95 -0.67 -5.35
C ASN A 8 9.80 -0.78 -4.35
N PHE A 9 8.78 -1.58 -4.65
CA PHE A 9 7.68 -1.85 -3.73
C PHE A 9 8.19 -2.43 -2.39
N THR A 10 9.03 -3.47 -2.43
CA THR A 10 9.58 -4.07 -1.20
C THR A 10 10.44 -3.09 -0.39
N GLU A 11 11.28 -2.29 -1.05
CA GLU A 11 12.14 -1.30 -0.41
C GLU A 11 11.32 -0.15 0.22
N MET A 12 10.35 0.41 -0.51
CA MET A 12 9.50 1.50 -0.01
C MET A 12 8.58 1.04 1.13
N THR A 13 8.02 -0.17 1.04
CA THR A 13 7.15 -0.73 2.08
C THR A 13 7.92 -0.92 3.38
N ARG A 14 9.17 -1.39 3.31
CA ARG A 14 10.09 -1.46 4.45
C ARG A 14 10.41 -0.07 5.02
N ALA A 15 10.70 0.90 4.15
CA ALA A 15 11.01 2.27 4.58
C ALA A 15 9.82 2.98 5.26
N LEU A 16 8.59 2.65 4.86
CA LEU A 16 7.37 3.12 5.52
C LEU A 16 7.09 2.43 6.88
N GLY A 17 7.86 1.41 7.23
CA GLY A 17 7.77 0.70 8.52
C GLY A 17 6.82 -0.50 8.52
N TYR A 18 6.55 -1.13 7.37
CA TYR A 18 5.75 -2.35 7.35
C TYR A 18 6.47 -3.48 8.13
N PRO A 19 5.82 -4.12 9.11
CA PRO A 19 6.52 -4.96 10.09
C PRO A 19 6.98 -6.31 9.52
N ARG A 20 6.42 -6.76 8.39
CA ARG A 20 6.69 -8.07 7.80
C ARG A 20 7.60 -7.96 6.57
N LEU A 21 8.49 -8.93 6.39
CA LEU A 21 9.27 -9.05 5.16
C LEU A 21 8.37 -9.50 3.99
N VAL A 22 8.42 -8.73 2.90
CA VAL A 22 7.71 -9.01 1.65
C VAL A 22 8.72 -9.36 0.57
N SER A 23 8.50 -10.46 -0.14
CA SER A 23 9.39 -10.93 -1.21
C SER A 23 8.62 -11.23 -2.50
N LEU A 24 9.38 -11.45 -3.58
CA LEU A 24 8.86 -11.94 -4.87
C LEU A 24 8.08 -13.25 -4.74
N GLU A 25 8.55 -14.16 -3.88
CA GLU A 25 7.97 -15.50 -3.76
C GLU A 25 6.56 -15.45 -3.22
N ASN A 26 6.25 -14.46 -2.37
CA ASN A 26 4.92 -14.29 -1.83
C ASN A 26 3.84 -14.00 -2.88
N PHE A 27 4.22 -13.57 -4.09
CA PHE A 27 3.32 -13.23 -5.19
C PHE A 27 3.48 -14.12 -6.43
N ARG A 28 4.27 -15.19 -6.36
CA ARG A 28 4.35 -16.18 -7.46
C ARG A 28 3.04 -16.93 -7.65
N ASN A 29 2.32 -17.15 -6.56
CA ASN A 29 0.97 -17.71 -6.55
C ASN A 29 0.02 -16.71 -5.86
N PRO A 30 -1.30 -16.76 -6.14
CA PRO A 30 -2.28 -15.93 -5.45
C PRO A 30 -2.19 -16.05 -3.93
N ASN A 31 -2.00 -14.92 -3.25
CA ASN A 31 -1.90 -14.82 -1.80
C ASN A 31 -2.78 -13.68 -1.28
N PHE A 32 -4.09 -13.91 -1.30
CA PHE A 32 -5.08 -12.91 -0.89
C PHE A 32 -4.91 -12.44 0.56
N PRO A 33 -4.65 -13.33 1.56
CA PRO A 33 -4.45 -12.89 2.93
C PRO A 33 -3.33 -11.86 3.07
N LEU A 34 -2.20 -12.05 2.38
CA LEU A 34 -1.11 -11.08 2.40
C LEU A 34 -1.50 -9.76 1.74
N VAL A 35 -2.19 -9.80 0.59
CA VAL A 35 -2.66 -8.57 -0.08
C VAL A 35 -3.62 -7.79 0.83
N ALA A 36 -4.55 -8.48 1.50
CA ALA A 36 -5.47 -7.86 2.43
C ALA A 36 -4.76 -7.26 3.66
N GLU A 37 -3.78 -7.97 4.22
CA GLU A 37 -2.95 -7.49 5.33
C GLU A 37 -2.20 -6.20 4.94
N ILE A 38 -1.51 -6.21 3.80
CA ILE A 38 -0.77 -5.04 3.29
C ILE A 38 -1.73 -3.86 3.04
N LEU A 39 -2.89 -4.10 2.41
CA LEU A 39 -3.87 -3.04 2.15
C LEU A 39 -4.41 -2.41 3.42
N ARG A 40 -4.78 -3.22 4.43
CA ARG A 40 -5.23 -2.70 5.73
C ARG A 40 -4.16 -1.83 6.37
N TRP A 41 -2.91 -2.30 6.36
CA TRP A 41 -1.80 -1.55 6.92
C TRP A 41 -1.58 -0.22 6.18
N LEU A 42 -1.56 -0.24 4.84
CA LEU A 42 -1.40 0.96 4.02
C LEU A 42 -2.55 1.97 4.23
N LEU A 43 -3.80 1.50 4.27
CA LEU A 43 -4.95 2.38 4.47
C LEU A 43 -4.96 3.00 5.88
N LYS A 44 -4.64 2.22 6.93
CA LYS A 44 -4.47 2.77 8.29
C LYS A 44 -3.30 3.75 8.38
N ARG A 45 -2.24 3.53 7.60
CA ARG A 45 -1.09 4.46 7.54
C ARG A 45 -1.43 5.76 6.81
N TYR A 46 -2.35 5.70 5.85
CA TYR A 46 -2.91 6.86 5.14
C TYR A 46 -3.84 7.68 6.05
N ASP A 47 -4.77 7.00 6.73
CA ASP A 47 -5.73 7.59 7.65
C ASP A 47 -6.11 6.56 8.73
N PRO A 48 -5.73 6.78 10.01
CA PRO A 48 -6.00 5.86 11.11
C PRO A 48 -7.49 5.57 11.34
N ASP A 49 -8.38 6.48 10.94
CA ASP A 49 -9.82 6.39 11.16
C ASP A 49 -10.54 5.59 10.05
N ILE A 50 -9.83 5.18 8.98
CA ILE A 50 -10.42 4.31 7.96
C ILE A 50 -10.78 2.95 8.59
N GLU A 51 -12.07 2.61 8.58
CA GLU A 51 -12.55 1.27 8.90
C GLU A 51 -12.60 0.40 7.63
N MET A 52 -12.26 -0.87 7.80
CA MET A 52 -12.17 -1.84 6.71
C MET A 52 -12.82 -3.16 7.12
N PRO A 53 -13.49 -3.87 6.19
CA PRO A 53 -13.96 -5.23 6.45
C PRO A 53 -12.84 -6.15 6.95
N THR A 54 -13.12 -6.90 8.02
CA THR A 54 -12.20 -7.86 8.65
C THR A 54 -12.25 -9.21 7.96
N GLU A 55 -13.45 -9.64 7.55
CA GLU A 55 -13.69 -10.95 6.95
C GLU A 55 -13.12 -11.02 5.52
N ILE A 56 -12.44 -12.13 5.21
CA ILE A 56 -11.86 -12.43 3.88
C ILE A 56 -11.92 -13.93 3.55
N ASP A 57 -12.71 -14.70 4.30
CA ASP A 57 -12.71 -16.16 4.22
C ASP A 57 -13.46 -16.67 3.00
N THR A 58 -14.55 -16.00 2.62
CA THR A 58 -15.34 -16.33 1.41
C THR A 58 -14.98 -15.44 0.23
N GLU A 59 -15.29 -15.90 -0.99
CA GLU A 59 -15.17 -15.08 -2.20
C GLU A 59 -15.97 -13.77 -2.09
N GLN A 60 -17.17 -13.82 -1.52
CA GLN A 60 -18.01 -12.65 -1.32
C GLN A 60 -17.35 -11.63 -0.40
N ASP A 61 -16.78 -12.08 0.73
CA ASP A 61 -16.09 -11.20 1.67
C ASP A 61 -14.88 -10.53 1.04
N ARG A 62 -14.10 -11.29 0.25
CA ARG A 62 -12.97 -10.76 -0.50
C ARG A 62 -13.39 -9.70 -1.51
N VAL A 63 -14.50 -9.91 -2.23
CA VAL A 63 -15.05 -8.93 -3.17
C VAL A 63 -15.49 -7.66 -2.44
N ILE A 64 -16.17 -7.79 -1.29
CA ILE A 64 -16.58 -6.66 -0.45
C ILE A 64 -15.35 -5.88 0.03
N PHE A 65 -14.34 -6.57 0.55
CA PHE A 65 -13.08 -5.98 1.00
C PHE A 65 -12.39 -5.18 -0.12
N ILE A 66 -12.21 -5.77 -1.31
CA ILE A 66 -11.57 -5.08 -2.44
C ILE A 66 -12.36 -3.87 -2.91
N LYS A 67 -13.70 -3.96 -2.94
CA LYS A 67 -14.57 -2.82 -3.30
C LYS A 67 -14.42 -1.69 -2.28
N ALA A 68 -14.38 -2.01 -0.99
CA ALA A 68 -14.17 -1.03 0.08
C ALA A 68 -12.81 -0.33 -0.07
N VAL A 69 -11.72 -1.08 -0.28
CA VAL A 69 -10.38 -0.51 -0.52
C VAL A 69 -10.40 0.47 -1.70
N ALA A 70 -10.92 0.02 -2.85
CA ALA A 70 -10.92 0.83 -4.06
C ALA A 70 -11.79 2.08 -3.93
N HIS A 71 -12.94 1.97 -3.28
CA HIS A 71 -13.81 3.11 -2.99
C HIS A 71 -13.11 4.13 -2.10
N THR A 72 -12.56 3.70 -0.96
CA THR A 72 -11.87 4.58 0.00
C THR A 72 -10.69 5.31 -0.64
N MET A 73 -9.86 4.61 -1.43
CA MET A 73 -8.72 5.25 -2.10
C MET A 73 -9.17 6.22 -3.20
N ALA A 74 -10.25 5.92 -3.91
CA ALA A 74 -10.80 6.82 -4.91
C ALA A 74 -11.41 8.09 -4.30
N THR A 75 -12.09 7.98 -3.15
CA THR A 75 -12.79 9.11 -2.52
C THR A 75 -11.87 9.97 -1.66
N LYS A 76 -10.99 9.36 -0.86
CA LYS A 76 -10.11 10.11 0.07
C LYS A 76 -8.79 10.53 -0.58
N ALA A 77 -8.19 9.64 -1.37
CA ALA A 77 -6.85 9.85 -1.94
C ALA A 77 -6.85 10.20 -3.43
N HIS A 78 -8.03 10.26 -4.07
CA HIS A 78 -8.19 10.42 -5.51
C HIS A 78 -7.38 9.39 -6.34
N LEU A 79 -7.09 8.23 -5.75
CA LEU A 79 -6.26 7.18 -6.34
C LEU A 79 -7.15 6.03 -6.82
N LYS A 80 -7.27 5.89 -8.15
CA LYS A 80 -8.03 4.79 -8.76
C LYS A 80 -7.20 3.50 -8.79
N LEU A 81 -7.71 2.47 -8.12
CA LEU A 81 -7.13 1.13 -8.08
C LEU A 81 -7.91 0.15 -8.98
N ASN A 82 -7.20 -0.78 -9.59
CA ASN A 82 -7.81 -1.86 -10.37
C ASN A 82 -8.18 -3.04 -9.44
N THR A 83 -9.47 -3.17 -9.15
CA THR A 83 -10.02 -4.20 -8.26
C THR A 83 -9.73 -5.62 -8.73
N ARG A 84 -9.79 -5.89 -10.04
CA ARG A 84 -9.48 -7.22 -10.60
C ARG A 84 -8.04 -7.63 -10.31
N LYS A 85 -7.09 -6.72 -10.49
CA LYS A 85 -5.68 -7.01 -10.22
C LYS A 85 -5.41 -7.20 -8.73
N LEU A 86 -6.03 -6.41 -7.86
CA LEU A 86 -5.93 -6.63 -6.42
C LEU A 86 -6.49 -8.01 -6.02
N TYR A 87 -7.64 -8.39 -6.58
CA TYR A 87 -8.29 -9.67 -6.28
C TYR A 87 -7.49 -10.89 -6.77
N MET A 88 -6.77 -10.78 -7.90
CA MET A 88 -5.86 -11.83 -8.38
C MET A 88 -4.78 -12.21 -7.35
N ALA A 89 -4.42 -11.27 -6.48
CA ALA A 89 -3.52 -11.45 -5.36
C ALA A 89 -2.14 -12.05 -5.68
N ASP A 90 -1.70 -11.89 -6.92
CA ASP A 90 -0.42 -12.36 -7.45
C ASP A 90 0.46 -11.15 -7.86
N GLY A 91 1.42 -11.36 -8.75
CA GLY A 91 2.27 -10.30 -9.30
C GLY A 91 1.52 -9.13 -9.94
N TYR A 92 0.24 -9.26 -10.32
CA TYR A 92 -0.57 -8.13 -10.79
C TYR A 92 -1.09 -7.25 -9.65
N ALA A 93 -1.39 -7.83 -8.48
CA ALA A 93 -1.83 -7.08 -7.30
C ALA A 93 -0.75 -6.10 -6.84
N VAL A 94 0.52 -6.50 -6.92
CA VAL A 94 1.65 -5.66 -6.53
C VAL A 94 1.69 -4.35 -7.32
N LYS A 95 1.26 -4.33 -8.59
CA LYS A 95 1.19 -3.07 -9.36
C LYS A 95 0.23 -2.06 -8.73
N GLU A 96 -0.85 -2.53 -8.14
CA GLU A 96 -1.85 -1.68 -7.50
C GLU A 96 -1.43 -1.34 -6.07
N LEU A 97 -0.82 -2.28 -5.33
CA LEU A 97 -0.19 -2.00 -4.04
C LEU A 97 0.89 -0.93 -4.15
N PHE A 98 1.73 -1.01 -5.19
CA PHE A 98 2.81 -0.07 -5.42
C PHE A 98 2.32 1.37 -5.57
N LYS A 99 1.15 1.60 -6.19
CA LYS A 99 0.56 2.95 -6.30
C LYS A 99 0.30 3.57 -4.92
N VAL A 100 -0.26 2.79 -4.01
CA VAL A 100 -0.58 3.23 -2.65
C VAL A 100 0.71 3.45 -1.86
N THR A 101 1.66 2.52 -1.97
CA THR A 101 2.97 2.63 -1.33
C THR A 101 3.74 3.86 -1.81
N SER A 102 3.78 4.12 -3.13
CA SER A 102 4.46 5.30 -3.68
C SER A 102 3.83 6.59 -3.18
N LEU A 103 2.49 6.70 -3.19
CA LEU A 103 1.78 7.86 -2.65
C LEU A 103 2.21 8.18 -1.20
N LEU A 104 2.23 7.16 -0.33
CA LEU A 104 2.61 7.33 1.07
C LEU A 104 4.09 7.65 1.25
N TYR A 105 4.95 7.01 0.47
CA TYR A 105 6.38 7.18 0.56
C TYR A 105 6.83 8.55 0.06
N ASP A 106 6.23 9.05 -1.02
CA ASP A 106 6.49 10.40 -1.53
C ASP A 106 6.05 11.45 -0.50
N ALA A 107 4.88 11.27 0.12
CA ALA A 107 4.42 12.14 1.21
C ALA A 107 5.35 12.09 2.45
N MET A 108 5.92 10.93 2.77
CA MET A 108 6.92 10.80 3.84
C MET A 108 8.19 11.57 3.51
N LYS A 109 8.69 11.46 2.28
CA LYS A 109 9.89 12.17 1.83
C LYS A 109 9.74 13.67 1.89
N THR A 110 8.62 14.22 1.43
CA THR A 110 8.36 15.67 1.50
C THR A 110 8.44 16.19 2.94
N LYS A 111 7.85 15.46 3.90
CA LYS A 111 7.94 15.82 5.32
C LYS A 111 9.37 15.79 5.87
N SER A 112 10.21 14.86 5.42
CA SER A 112 11.62 14.80 5.82
C SER A 112 12.43 15.98 5.26
N PHE A 113 12.21 16.36 4.00
CA PHE A 113 12.89 17.51 3.38
C PHE A 113 12.51 18.85 4.02
N ASP A 114 11.25 19.01 4.42
CA ASP A 114 10.80 20.22 5.13
C ASP A 114 11.45 20.34 6.52
N HIS A 115 11.72 19.22 7.20
CA HIS A 115 12.38 19.20 8.50
C HIS A 115 13.87 19.56 8.39
N GLU A 116 14.60 18.99 7.43
CA GLU A 116 16.03 19.26 7.22
C GLU A 116 16.28 20.71 6.76
N SER A 117 15.36 21.31 6.01
CA SER A 117 15.46 22.70 5.55
C SER A 117 15.20 23.73 6.67
N ALA A 118 14.48 23.35 7.73
CA ALA A 118 14.16 24.22 8.87
C ALA A 118 15.30 24.28 9.91
N GLU A 119 16.10 23.22 10.03
CA GLU A 119 17.20 23.12 11.01
C GLU A 119 18.52 23.77 10.51
N GLY A 120 18.63 24.06 9.21
CA GLY A 120 19.83 24.66 8.61
C GLY A 120 20.01 26.18 8.78
N ASN A 121 19.07 26.89 9.42
CA ASN A 121 19.09 28.36 9.51
C ASN A 121 19.29 28.92 10.93
N VAL A 122 19.68 28.10 11.91
CA VAL A 122 20.00 28.57 13.27
C VAL A 122 21.49 28.40 13.53
N SER A 123 22.30 29.23 12.88
CA SER A 123 23.68 29.49 13.26
C SER A 123 24.04 30.91 12.85
N THR A 124 23.88 31.85 13.78
CA THR A 124 24.49 33.18 13.75
C THR A 124 25.06 33.46 15.14
#